data_AF-A0A1L1WLM5-F1
#
_entry.id   AF-A0A1L1WLM5-F1
#
_cell.length_a   1.000
_cell.length_b   1.000
_cell.length_c   1.000
_cell.angle_alpha   90.00
_cell.angle_beta   90.00
_cell.angle_gamma   90.00
#
_symmetry.space_group_name_H-M   'P 1'
#
loop_
_entity.id
_entity.type
_entity.pdbx_description
1 polymer ?
#
loop_
_entity_poly.entity_id
_entity_poly.type
_entity_poly.pdbx_seq_one_letter_code
_entity_poly.pdbx_strand_id
1 'polypeptide(L)'
;WHIQAWNSGTCYFMMWSSLACLNQFVNSVVWHNNALNPSPIWCEISIRILMGASVGIPAASLCINRRLYHIASIQAVSVSRGEVRNDATFLSTPGYVSYFPSCILPFVKYIVQGHRYDILEDPGCQPALYNTLPTYFISYMWPILIGLVSAVYFLSLRSFIRRRVQFNQFLSSNKSLTAGRYLRLMILA
;
A
#
# COMPACT_ATOMS: atom_id res chain seq x y z
N TRP A 1 22.14 -4.23 -0.15
CA TRP A 1 21.79 -3.27 0.91
C TRP A 1 20.29 -2.96 1.06
N HIS A 2 19.45 -2.99 0.00
CA HIS A 2 17.98 -2.81 0.15
C HIS A 2 17.19 -4.07 0.53
N ILE A 3 17.77 -5.28 0.39
CA ILE A 3 17.09 -6.56 0.64
C ILE A 3 17.18 -6.97 2.13
N GLN A 4 18.16 -6.44 2.86
CA GLN A 4 18.45 -6.82 4.25
C GLN A 4 17.78 -5.90 5.28
N ALA A 5 17.16 -4.80 4.84
CA ALA A 5 16.70 -3.72 5.71
C ALA A 5 15.18 -3.61 5.77
N TRP A 6 14.43 -4.72 5.92
CA TRP A 6 13.02 -4.67 6.36
C TRP A 6 12.07 -3.76 5.53
N ASN A 7 12.46 -3.35 4.33
CA ASN A 7 11.79 -2.28 3.54
C ASN A 7 11.12 -2.81 2.28
N SER A 8 10.74 -4.08 2.28
CA SER A 8 10.12 -4.76 1.14
C SER A 8 8.89 -4.00 0.60
N GLY A 9 8.06 -3.42 1.47
CA GLY A 9 6.91 -2.60 1.06
C GLY A 9 7.30 -1.35 0.23
N THR A 10 8.41 -0.69 0.58
CA THR A 10 8.89 0.48 -0.18
C THR A 10 9.48 0.07 -1.52
N CYS A 11 10.27 -1.02 -1.57
CA CYS A 11 10.77 -1.54 -2.84
C CYS A 11 9.63 -1.92 -3.78
N TYR A 12 8.57 -2.52 -3.23
CA TYR A 12 7.38 -2.91 -3.97
C TYR A 12 6.59 -1.70 -4.49
N PHE A 13 6.44 -0.66 -3.66
CA PHE A 13 5.85 0.61 -4.06
C PHE A 13 6.62 1.26 -5.21
N MET A 14 7.96 1.31 -5.10
CA MET A 14 8.84 1.85 -6.14
C MET A 14 8.71 1.07 -7.46
N MET A 15 8.71 -0.26 -7.38
CA MET A 15 8.59 -1.14 -8.55
C MET A 15 7.25 -0.98 -9.27
N TRP A 16 6.12 -0.96 -8.55
CA TRP A 16 4.81 -0.78 -9.19
C TRP A 16 4.61 0.62 -9.71
N SER A 17 5.06 1.63 -8.98
CA SER A 17 4.95 3.03 -9.43
C SER A 17 5.79 3.26 -10.67
N SER A 18 7.03 2.74 -10.73
CA SER A 18 7.88 2.86 -11.91
C SER A 18 7.29 2.12 -13.12
N LEU A 19 6.76 0.91 -12.93
CA LEU A 19 6.07 0.16 -13.98
C LEU A 19 4.82 0.90 -14.49
N ALA A 20 4.01 1.48 -13.60
CA ALA A 20 2.83 2.25 -13.99
C ALA A 20 3.19 3.52 -14.79
N CYS A 21 4.20 4.26 -14.33
CA CYS A 21 4.68 5.45 -15.04
C CYS A 21 5.29 5.11 -16.41
N LEU A 22 6.11 4.04 -16.49
CA LEU A 22 6.67 3.57 -17.75
C LEU A 22 5.57 3.15 -18.73
N ASN A 23 4.54 2.47 -18.23
CA ASN A 23 3.40 2.05 -19.03
C ASN A 23 2.65 3.26 -19.64
N GLN A 24 2.33 4.26 -18.81
CA GLN A 24 1.71 5.49 -19.31
C GLN A 24 2.60 6.26 -20.29
N PHE A 25 3.91 6.31 -20.04
CA PHE A 25 4.85 6.95 -20.95
C PHE A 25 4.85 6.30 -22.34
N VAL A 26 4.97 4.97 -22.41
CA VAL A 26 4.94 4.26 -23.69
C VAL A 26 3.58 4.41 -24.38
N ASN A 27 2.48 4.33 -23.63
CA ASN A 27 1.15 4.50 -24.20
C ASN A 27 0.97 5.91 -24.81
N SER A 28 1.39 6.95 -24.10
CA SER A 28 1.31 8.33 -24.58
C SER A 28 2.18 8.59 -25.81
N VAL A 29 3.34 7.94 -25.94
CA VAL A 29 4.23 8.08 -27.10
C VAL A 29 3.69 7.33 -28.32
N VAL A 30 3.23 6.10 -28.14
CA VAL A 30 2.79 5.23 -29.25
C VAL A 30 1.42 5.65 -29.79
N TRP A 31 0.49 6.01 -28.91
CA TRP A 31 -0.89 6.38 -29.27
C TRP A 31 -1.13 7.90 -29.35
N HIS A 32 -0.06 8.69 -29.52
CA HIS A 32 -0.20 10.13 -29.73
C HIS A 32 -0.94 10.42 -31.04
N ASN A 33 -2.08 11.11 -30.95
CA ASN A 33 -2.98 11.43 -32.08
C ASN A 33 -3.34 10.20 -32.95
N ASN A 34 -3.38 9.01 -32.37
CA ASN A 34 -3.80 7.81 -33.09
C ASN A 34 -4.46 6.80 -32.16
N ALA A 35 -5.47 6.11 -32.69
CA ALA A 35 -6.17 5.00 -32.04
C ALA A 35 -6.01 3.68 -32.82
N LEU A 36 -4.92 3.56 -33.59
CA LEU A 36 -4.62 2.34 -34.33
C LEU A 36 -4.12 1.25 -33.38
N ASN A 37 -4.04 0.00 -33.83
CA ASN A 37 -3.44 -1.10 -33.07
C ASN A 37 -2.02 -1.43 -33.61
N PRO A 38 -1.02 -0.56 -33.40
CA PRO A 38 0.32 -0.79 -33.92
C PRO A 38 1.06 -1.91 -33.19
N SER A 39 0.70 -2.21 -31.94
CA SER A 39 1.36 -3.24 -31.13
C SER A 39 0.37 -3.99 -30.23
N PRO A 40 -0.24 -5.09 -30.73
CA PRO A 40 -1.22 -5.87 -29.98
C PRO A 40 -0.61 -6.59 -28.77
N ILE A 41 0.67 -6.98 -28.85
CA ILE A 41 1.39 -7.64 -27.75
C ILE A 41 1.63 -6.65 -26.61
N TRP A 42 1.96 -5.39 -26.93
CA TRP A 42 2.14 -4.36 -25.90
C TRP A 42 0.86 -4.09 -25.14
N CYS A 43 -0.29 -3.99 -25.83
CA CYS A 43 -1.56 -3.75 -25.16
C CYS A 43 -1.91 -4.83 -24.14
N GLU A 44 -1.69 -6.12 -24.46
CA GLU A 44 -1.92 -7.23 -23.53
C GLU A 44 -1.06 -7.14 -22.26
N ILE A 45 0.17 -6.64 -22.36
CA ILE A 45 1.06 -6.42 -21.22
C ILE A 45 0.64 -5.16 -20.44
N SER A 46 0.37 -4.08 -21.16
CA SER A 46 -0.01 -2.77 -20.62
C SER A 46 -1.24 -2.84 -19.72
N ILE A 47 -2.31 -3.52 -20.16
CA ILE A 47 -3.54 -3.66 -19.37
C ILE A 47 -3.29 -4.45 -18.07
N ARG A 48 -2.43 -5.48 -18.10
CA ARG A 48 -2.12 -6.31 -16.93
C ARG A 48 -1.28 -5.53 -15.92
N ILE A 49 -0.34 -4.71 -16.40
CA ILE A 49 0.43 -3.80 -15.55
C ILE A 49 -0.51 -2.78 -14.91
N LEU A 50 -1.43 -2.18 -15.66
CA LEU A 50 -2.38 -1.19 -15.14
C LEU A 50 -3.31 -1.80 -14.07
N MET A 51 -3.87 -2.98 -14.35
CA MET A 51 -4.69 -3.72 -13.37
C MET A 51 -3.89 -4.09 -12.12
N GLY A 52 -2.64 -4.56 -12.28
CA GLY A 52 -1.75 -4.90 -11.17
C GLY A 52 -1.40 -3.68 -10.33
N ALA A 53 -1.04 -2.57 -10.96
CA ALA A 53 -0.68 -1.32 -10.28
C ALA A 53 -1.85 -0.76 -9.44
N SER A 54 -3.10 -0.89 -9.92
CA SER A 54 -4.29 -0.42 -9.20
C SER A 54 -4.47 -1.05 -7.81
N VAL A 55 -3.92 -2.25 -7.59
CA VAL A 55 -3.96 -2.96 -6.30
C VAL A 55 -2.59 -2.98 -5.63
N GLY A 56 -1.51 -3.11 -6.40
CA GLY A 56 -0.14 -3.18 -5.90
C GLY A 56 0.30 -1.91 -5.17
N ILE A 57 -0.04 -0.73 -5.70
CA ILE A 57 0.28 0.56 -5.07
C ILE A 57 -0.42 0.72 -3.71
N PRO A 58 -1.76 0.58 -3.58
CA PRO A 58 -2.41 0.69 -2.27
C PRO A 58 -2.01 -0.43 -1.31
N ALA A 59 -1.76 -1.66 -1.79
CA ALA A 59 -1.27 -2.75 -0.96
C ALA A 59 0.12 -2.44 -0.38
N ALA A 60 1.03 -1.90 -1.20
CA ALA A 60 2.34 -1.47 -0.74
C ALA A 60 2.24 -0.35 0.31
N SER A 61 1.35 0.62 0.09
CA SER A 61 1.08 1.72 1.02
C SER A 61 0.58 1.21 2.37
N LEU A 62 -0.34 0.24 2.38
CA LEU A 62 -0.83 -0.40 3.61
C LEU A 62 0.31 -1.07 4.39
N CYS A 63 1.20 -1.81 3.70
CA CYS A 63 2.36 -2.43 4.34
C CYS A 63 3.29 -1.38 4.99
N ILE A 64 3.53 -0.25 4.33
CA ILE A 64 4.33 0.85 4.85
C ILE A 64 3.66 1.46 6.09
N ASN A 65 2.37 1.81 6.00
CA ASN A 65 1.62 2.41 7.11
C ASN A 65 1.54 1.50 8.33
N ARG A 66 1.31 0.20 8.13
CA ARG A 66 1.30 -0.79 9.21
C ARG A 66 2.65 -0.90 9.91
N ARG A 67 3.75 -0.93 9.14
CA ARG A 67 5.11 -0.96 9.71
C ARG A 67 5.37 0.28 10.54
N LEU A 68 4.99 1.46 10.04
CA LEU A 68 5.17 2.72 10.74
C LEU A 68 4.35 2.77 12.03
N TYR A 69 3.11 2.28 12.00
CA TYR A 69 2.26 2.13 13.18
C TYR A 69 2.90 1.23 14.25
N HIS A 70 3.45 0.08 13.83
CA HIS A 70 4.12 -0.86 14.74
C HIS A 70 5.40 -0.28 15.37
N ILE A 71 6.22 0.43 14.58
CA ILE A 71 7.41 1.12 15.10
C ILE A 71 7.01 2.18 16.14
N ALA A 72 5.96 2.96 15.83
CA ALA A 72 5.47 4.00 16.73
C ALA A 72 4.88 3.41 18.02
N SER A 73 4.16 2.28 17.96
CA SER A 73 3.57 1.63 19.15
C SER A 73 4.63 1.00 20.06
N ILE A 74 5.69 0.38 19.51
CA ILE A 74 6.80 -0.14 20.32
C ILE A 74 7.55 0.96 21.05
N GLN A 75 7.72 2.13 20.42
CA GLN A 75 8.35 3.28 21.08
C GLN A 75 7.46 3.93 22.16
N ALA A 76 6.17 3.60 22.18
CA ALA A 76 5.16 4.15 23.06
C ALA A 76 5.09 3.46 24.41
N VAL A 77 5.02 2.14 24.35
CA VAL A 77 4.81 1.26 25.49
C VAL A 77 6.10 0.48 25.62
N SER A 78 6.67 0.40 26.82
CA SER A 78 7.75 -0.53 27.14
C SER A 78 7.23 -1.97 27.10
N VAL A 79 6.69 -2.40 25.95
CA VAL A 79 6.17 -3.75 25.74
C VAL A 79 7.36 -4.69 25.82
N SER A 80 7.20 -5.75 26.61
CA SER A 80 8.16 -6.84 26.70
C SER A 80 8.59 -7.28 25.29
N ARG A 81 9.91 -7.30 25.06
CA ARG A 81 10.55 -7.64 23.76
C ARG A 81 10.16 -9.03 23.22
N GLY A 82 9.49 -9.87 24.03
CA GLY A 82 9.11 -11.25 23.70
C GLY A 82 7.87 -11.37 22.81
N GLU A 83 6.78 -10.66 23.08
CA GLU A 83 5.52 -10.78 22.29
C GLU A 83 5.60 -10.09 20.94
N VAL A 84 6.27 -8.95 20.88
CA VAL A 84 6.49 -8.17 19.64
C VAL A 84 7.30 -8.96 18.60
N ARG A 85 8.18 -9.86 19.05
CA ARG A 85 9.06 -10.62 18.15
C ARG A 85 8.34 -11.75 17.43
N ASN A 86 7.30 -12.33 18.03
CA ASN A 86 6.52 -13.40 17.40
C ASN A 86 5.49 -12.88 16.39
N ASP A 87 4.88 -11.72 16.65
CA ASP A 87 3.97 -11.07 15.68
C ASP A 87 4.77 -10.43 14.52
N ALA A 88 5.98 -9.95 14.83
CA ALA A 88 6.93 -9.48 13.84
C ALA A 88 7.47 -10.61 12.94
N THR A 89 7.70 -11.84 13.42
CA THR A 89 8.27 -12.94 12.61
C THR A 89 7.25 -13.70 11.79
N PHE A 90 6.02 -13.90 12.28
CA PHE A 90 5.01 -14.64 11.53
C PHE A 90 4.42 -13.84 10.35
N LEU A 91 4.47 -12.50 10.42
CA LEU A 91 4.00 -11.59 9.38
C LEU A 91 5.10 -10.79 8.66
N SER A 92 6.39 -11.05 8.96
CA SER A 92 7.53 -10.51 8.20
C SER A 92 7.87 -11.30 6.93
N THR A 93 6.85 -11.91 6.32
CA THR A 93 6.86 -12.20 4.88
C THR A 93 6.01 -11.15 4.15
N PRO A 94 6.42 -9.86 4.12
CA PRO A 94 5.67 -8.77 3.48
C PRO A 94 5.53 -8.96 1.97
N GLY A 95 6.33 -9.86 1.39
CA GLY A 95 6.16 -10.35 0.03
C GLY A 95 4.82 -11.05 -0.13
N TYR A 96 4.53 -12.13 0.61
CA TYR A 96 3.39 -12.99 0.30
C TYR A 96 2.03 -12.28 0.40
N VAL A 97 1.79 -11.44 1.41
CA VAL A 97 0.45 -10.84 1.62
C VAL A 97 0.14 -9.70 0.64
N SER A 98 1.14 -8.98 0.11
CA SER A 98 0.92 -7.92 -0.88
C SER A 98 1.21 -8.33 -2.32
N TYR A 99 2.21 -9.20 -2.52
CA TYR A 99 2.57 -9.75 -3.84
C TYR A 99 1.49 -10.67 -4.37
N PHE A 100 0.96 -11.57 -3.54
CA PHE A 100 -0.03 -12.56 -3.94
C PHE A 100 -1.32 -11.91 -4.50
N PRO A 101 -1.99 -10.96 -3.82
CA PRO A 101 -3.17 -10.31 -4.39
C PRO A 101 -2.83 -9.47 -5.63
N SER A 102 -1.69 -8.77 -5.67
CA SER A 102 -1.35 -7.94 -6.82
C SER A 102 -1.00 -8.75 -8.07
N CYS A 103 -0.47 -9.97 -7.92
CA CYS A 103 -0.21 -10.87 -9.03
C CYS A 103 -1.45 -11.67 -9.43
N ILE A 104 -2.32 -12.07 -8.49
CA ILE A 104 -3.47 -12.96 -8.78
C ILE A 104 -4.71 -12.19 -9.21
N LEU A 105 -4.97 -11.02 -8.62
CA LEU A 105 -6.17 -10.24 -8.94
C LEU A 105 -6.24 -9.83 -10.43
N PRO A 106 -5.14 -9.50 -11.13
CA PRO A 106 -5.17 -9.31 -12.58
C PRO A 106 -5.63 -10.54 -13.36
N PHE A 107 -5.26 -11.76 -12.94
CA PHE A 107 -5.75 -12.99 -13.56
C PHE A 107 -7.22 -13.25 -13.25
N VAL A 108 -7.69 -12.95 -12.03
CA VAL A 108 -9.11 -13.07 -11.70
C VAL A 108 -9.95 -12.06 -12.48
N LYS A 109 -9.42 -10.86 -12.75
CA LYS A 109 -10.07 -9.85 -13.58
C LYS A 109 -10.21 -10.26 -15.05
N TYR A 110 -9.41 -11.22 -15.53
CA TYR A 110 -9.57 -11.80 -16.87
C TYR A 110 -10.95 -12.44 -17.06
N ILE A 111 -11.56 -13.00 -16.00
CA ILE A 111 -12.90 -13.61 -16.07
C ILE A 111 -13.98 -12.57 -16.40
N VAL A 112 -13.76 -11.32 -16.01
CA VAL A 112 -14.73 -10.21 -16.16
C VAL A 112 -14.39 -9.33 -17.36
N GLN A 113 -13.29 -9.63 -18.04
CA GLN A 113 -12.84 -8.90 -19.20
C GLN A 113 -13.67 -9.30 -20.42
N GLY A 114 -14.28 -8.29 -21.06
CA GLY A 114 -15.23 -8.54 -22.12
C GLY A 114 -14.60 -8.75 -23.48
N HIS A 115 -13.74 -7.81 -23.85
CA HIS A 115 -12.87 -7.88 -25.02
C HIS A 115 -11.42 -7.72 -24.56
N ARG A 116 -10.46 -8.11 -25.41
CA ARG A 116 -9.04 -8.19 -25.03
C ARG A 116 -8.47 -6.87 -24.50
N TYR A 117 -8.81 -5.75 -25.10
CA TYR A 117 -8.45 -4.39 -24.68
C TYR A 117 -9.18 -3.39 -25.55
N ASP A 118 -9.41 -2.20 -25.02
CA ASP A 118 -9.85 -1.03 -25.79
C ASP A 118 -8.63 -0.14 -26.06
N ILE A 119 -8.64 0.56 -27.19
CA ILE A 119 -7.62 1.55 -27.52
C ILE A 119 -8.31 2.91 -27.54
N LEU A 120 -7.85 3.80 -26.68
CA LEU A 120 -8.28 5.19 -26.65
C LEU A 120 -7.19 6.07 -27.25
N GLU A 121 -7.59 7.05 -28.06
CA GLU A 121 -6.70 8.09 -28.59
C GLU A 121 -6.10 8.91 -27.45
N ASP A 122 -4.77 8.94 -27.36
CA ASP A 122 -3.91 9.47 -26.29
C ASP A 122 -3.65 8.57 -25.05
N PRO A 123 -4.63 8.03 -24.30
CA PRO A 123 -4.36 7.10 -23.21
C PRO A 123 -3.79 5.76 -23.67
N GLY A 124 -3.97 5.41 -24.95
CA GLY A 124 -3.59 4.14 -25.54
C GLY A 124 -4.42 2.96 -25.02
N CYS A 125 -3.75 1.85 -24.72
CA CYS A 125 -4.41 0.61 -24.33
C CYS A 125 -5.09 0.72 -22.95
N GLN A 126 -6.37 0.33 -22.88
CA GLN A 126 -7.18 0.29 -21.67
C GLN A 126 -7.87 -1.08 -21.51
N PRO A 127 -8.12 -1.51 -20.27
CA PRO A 127 -8.84 -2.76 -20.02
C PRO A 127 -10.33 -2.61 -20.32
N ALA A 128 -10.85 -3.44 -21.23
CA ALA A 128 -12.27 -3.50 -21.56
C ALA A 128 -13.04 -4.31 -20.49
N LEU A 129 -13.40 -3.66 -19.39
CA LEU A 129 -14.19 -4.25 -18.30
C LEU A 129 -15.68 -4.06 -18.59
N TYR A 130 -16.46 -5.15 -18.58
CA TYR A 130 -17.91 -5.02 -18.67
C TYR A 130 -18.48 -4.36 -17.40
N ASN A 131 -19.48 -3.49 -17.55
CA ASN A 131 -20.22 -2.92 -16.42
C ASN A 131 -21.25 -3.92 -15.87
N THR A 132 -20.77 -5.04 -15.33
CA THR A 132 -21.60 -6.05 -14.66
C THR A 132 -21.37 -6.02 -13.15
N LEU A 133 -22.34 -6.53 -12.39
CA LEU A 133 -22.24 -6.62 -10.91
C LEU A 133 -20.91 -7.25 -10.43
N PRO A 134 -20.38 -8.33 -11.04
CA PRO A 134 -19.09 -8.90 -10.66
C PRO A 134 -17.90 -7.94 -10.75
N THR A 135 -17.89 -7.01 -11.72
CA THR A 135 -16.80 -6.03 -11.89
C THR A 135 -16.64 -5.13 -10.69
N TYR A 136 -17.75 -4.75 -10.06
CA TYR A 136 -17.74 -3.92 -8.86
C TYR A 136 -17.08 -4.64 -7.69
N PHE A 137 -17.42 -5.91 -7.47
CA PHE A 137 -16.85 -6.71 -6.38
C PHE A 137 -15.40 -7.13 -6.64
N ILE A 138 -15.04 -7.46 -7.89
CA ILE A 138 -13.72 -8.02 -8.22
C ILE A 138 -12.70 -6.92 -8.51
N SER A 139 -13.10 -5.80 -9.12
CA SER A 139 -12.17 -4.74 -9.53
C SER A 139 -12.17 -3.54 -8.60
N TYR A 140 -13.34 -2.98 -8.28
CA TYR A 140 -13.46 -1.72 -7.55
C TYR A 140 -13.39 -1.88 -6.03
N MET A 141 -13.92 -2.98 -5.49
CA MET A 141 -13.97 -3.21 -4.04
C MET A 141 -12.58 -3.29 -3.41
N TRP A 142 -11.62 -3.97 -4.05
CA TRP A 142 -10.30 -4.23 -3.47
C TRP A 142 -9.48 -2.97 -3.19
N PRO A 143 -9.28 -2.04 -4.15
CA PRO A 143 -8.59 -0.78 -3.88
C PRO A 143 -9.25 0.03 -2.77
N ILE A 144 -10.59 0.05 -2.72
CA ILE A 144 -11.36 0.79 -1.70
C ILE A 144 -11.13 0.20 -0.32
N LEU A 145 -11.27 -1.12 -0.17
CA LEU A 145 -11.06 -1.80 1.11
C LEU A 145 -9.63 -1.59 1.61
N ILE A 146 -8.64 -1.77 0.74
CA ILE A 146 -7.23 -1.58 1.11
C ILE A 146 -6.98 -0.10 1.48
N GLY A 147 -7.57 0.84 0.74
CA GLY A 147 -7.48 2.27 1.01
C GLY A 147 -8.08 2.64 2.37
N LEU A 148 -9.26 2.12 2.71
CA LEU A 148 -9.92 2.35 4.00
C LEU A 148 -9.08 1.81 5.16
N VAL A 149 -8.57 0.59 5.04
CA VAL A 149 -7.69 0.00 6.08
C VAL A 149 -6.42 0.84 6.23
N SER A 150 -5.81 1.28 5.12
CA SER A 150 -4.64 2.16 5.15
C SER A 150 -4.92 3.50 5.84
N ALA A 151 -6.09 4.09 5.59
CA ALA A 151 -6.51 5.33 6.22
C ALA A 151 -6.69 5.18 7.74
N VAL A 152 -7.25 4.05 8.20
CA VAL A 152 -7.38 3.76 9.64
C VAL A 152 -6.00 3.69 10.32
N TYR A 153 -5.03 2.99 9.71
CA TYR A 153 -3.66 2.95 10.24
C TYR A 153 -3.01 4.34 10.28
N PHE A 154 -3.20 5.14 9.22
CA PHE A 154 -2.67 6.50 9.14
C PHE A 154 -3.27 7.43 10.20
N LEU A 155 -4.59 7.40 10.40
CA LEU A 155 -5.28 8.19 11.43
C LEU A 155 -4.85 7.78 12.84
N SER A 156 -4.71 6.46 13.07
CA SER A 156 -4.24 5.91 14.35
C SER A 156 -2.82 6.37 14.66
N LEU A 157 -1.93 6.30 13.67
CA LEU A 157 -0.56 6.83 13.77
C LEU A 157 -0.54 8.34 14.03
N ARG A 158 -1.36 9.13 13.32
CA ARG A 158 -1.45 10.59 13.50
C ARG A 158 -1.92 10.96 14.90
N SER A 159 -2.97 10.29 15.39
CA SER A 159 -3.47 10.45 16.76
C SER A 159 -2.38 10.10 17.78
N PHE A 160 -1.65 9.02 17.53
CA PHE A 160 -0.56 8.56 18.36
C PHE A 160 0.61 9.58 18.43
N ILE A 161 1.04 10.11 17.28
CA ILE A 161 2.09 11.14 17.21
C ILE A 161 1.65 12.42 17.93
N ARG A 162 0.40 12.85 17.75
CA ARG A 162 -0.15 14.03 18.46
C ARG A 162 -0.10 13.86 19.98
N ARG A 163 -0.51 12.70 20.49
CA ARG A 163 -0.44 12.40 21.93
C ARG A 163 1.00 12.44 22.45
N ARG A 164 1.97 11.97 21.67
CA ARG A 164 3.40 12.02 22.03
C ARG A 164 3.94 13.44 22.10
N VAL A 165 3.59 14.29 21.13
CA VAL A 165 4.00 15.71 21.15
C VAL A 165 3.41 16.41 22.37
N GLN A 166 2.14 16.19 22.67
CA GLN A 166 1.49 16.74 23.86
C GLN A 166 2.16 16.25 25.16
N PHE A 167 2.42 14.95 25.29
CA PHE A 167 3.09 14.39 26.46
C PHE A 167 4.52 14.95 26.66
N ASN A 168 5.29 15.08 25.57
CA ASN A 168 6.62 15.68 25.62
C ASN A 168 6.57 17.16 26.01
N GLN A 169 5.57 17.91 25.55
CA GLN A 169 5.36 19.31 25.96
C GLN A 169 5.03 19.42 27.46
N PHE A 170 4.16 18.56 27.98
CA PHE A 170 3.86 18.50 29.41
C PHE A 170 5.10 18.17 30.26
N LEU A 171 5.95 17.23 29.79
CA LEU A 171 7.22 16.90 30.43
C LEU A 171 8.24 18.04 30.38
N SER A 172 8.34 18.76 29.26
CA SER A 172 9.26 19.92 29.16
C SER A 172 8.81 21.11 29.99
N SER A 173 7.50 21.28 30.17
CA SER A 173 6.92 22.38 30.95
C SER A 173 7.00 22.13 32.46
N ASN A 174 7.08 20.87 32.91
CA ASN A 174 7.13 20.51 34.32
C ASN A 174 8.51 19.94 34.68
N LYS A 175 9.49 20.81 34.92
CA LYS A 175 10.87 20.43 35.31
C LYS A 175 10.97 19.62 36.62
N SER A 176 9.90 19.54 37.44
CA SER A 176 9.90 18.77 38.71
C SER A 176 9.42 17.32 38.57
N LEU A 177 8.83 16.93 37.44
CA LEU A 177 8.26 15.60 37.21
C LEU A 177 8.93 14.91 36.02
N THR A 178 10.03 14.21 36.31
CA THR A 178 10.72 13.35 35.34
C THR A 178 9.80 12.20 34.88
N ALA A 179 9.82 11.86 33.58
CA ALA A 179 8.99 10.79 32.99
C ALA A 179 9.03 9.45 33.76
N GLY A 180 10.18 9.12 34.37
CA GLY A 180 10.34 7.93 35.19
C GLY A 180 9.57 7.94 36.52
N ARG A 181 9.29 9.12 37.10
CA ARG A 181 8.55 9.26 38.36
C ARG A 181 7.03 9.14 38.14
N TYR A 182 6.54 9.69 37.02
CA TYR A 182 5.13 9.57 36.62
C TYR A 182 4.77 8.14 36.20
N LEU A 183 5.64 7.45 35.44
CA LEU A 183 5.47 6.04 35.10
C LEU A 183 5.46 5.14 36.34
N ARG A 184 6.33 5.42 37.32
CA ARG A 184 6.32 4.71 38.62
C ARG A 184 5.03 4.94 39.40
N LEU A 185 4.46 6.14 39.37
CA LEU A 185 3.19 6.45 40.03
C LEU A 185 2.00 5.79 39.33
N MET A 186 1.98 5.73 37.99
CA MET A 186 0.94 5.00 37.25
C MET A 186 0.98 3.48 37.44
N ILE A 187 2.16 2.90 37.70
CA ILE A 187 2.29 1.46 37.97
C ILE A 187 1.90 1.12 39.42
N LEU A 188 1.91 2.11 40.33
CA LEU A 188 1.57 1.93 41.74
C LEU A 188 0.08 2.18 42.05
N ALA A 189 -0.68 2.76 41.13
CA ALA A 189 -2.13 2.94 41.20
C ALA A 189 -2.84 1.78 40.48
#